data_AF-A0A531M580-F1
#
_entry.id   AF-A0A531M580-F1
#
_cell.length_a   1.000
_cell.length_b   1.000
_cell.length_c   1.000
_cell.angle_alpha   90.00
_cell.angle_beta   90.00
_cell.angle_gamma   90.00
#
_symmetry.space_group_name_H-M   'P 1'
#
loop_
_entity.id
_entity.type
_entity.pdbx_description
1 polymer ?
#
loop_
_entity_poly.entity_id
_entity_poly.type
_entity_poly.pdbx_seq_one_letter_code
_entity_poly.pdbx_strand_id
1 'polypeptide(L)'
;VLNGLRSRVALQVDGGLRTGRDVIIGALLGADEFGFSTAPLIAAGCIMMRKCHLNTCPVGVATQDPVLRKRFKGTPEHVINFFFYVAEEVRALLAEMGFTHLDQIIGDADLLEKRDVIKHWKARGLDFSKMFYKPDAPHEAVHWTERQKHPIDDVLDRKLIELA
;
A
#
# COMPACT_ATOMS: atom_id res chain seq x y z
N VAL A 1 -2.87 10.12 20.03
CA VAL A 1 -1.95 8.95 19.92
C VAL A 1 -1.04 8.91 21.14
N LEU A 2 -0.95 7.76 21.82
CA LEU A 2 -0.29 7.62 23.14
C LEU A 2 1.17 8.13 23.20
N ASN A 3 1.98 7.85 22.17
CA ASN A 3 3.41 8.14 22.20
C ASN A 3 3.82 9.40 21.40
N GLY A 4 2.87 10.05 20.69
CA GLY A 4 3.18 11.25 19.88
C GLY A 4 4.17 11.04 18.72
N LEU A 5 4.36 9.80 18.25
CA LEU A 5 5.35 9.47 17.19
C LEU A 5 4.74 9.24 15.80
N ARG A 6 3.42 9.02 15.71
CA ARG A 6 2.75 8.59 14.47
C ARG A 6 2.86 9.61 13.33
N SER A 7 2.88 10.90 13.65
CA SER A 7 2.97 12.00 12.67
C SER A 7 4.29 12.03 11.88
N ARG A 8 5.33 11.37 12.39
CA ARG A 8 6.72 11.48 11.90
C ARG A 8 7.16 10.36 10.97
N VAL A 9 6.30 9.35 10.81
CA VAL A 9 6.59 8.14 10.06
C VAL A 9 5.49 7.87 9.05
N ALA A 10 5.87 7.60 7.81
CA ALA A 10 4.96 7.04 6.81
C ALA A 10 4.77 5.54 7.10
N LEU A 11 3.52 5.11 7.25
CA LEU A 11 3.18 3.69 7.35
C LEU A 11 2.83 3.16 5.97
N GLN A 12 3.72 2.32 5.43
CA GLN A 12 3.49 1.61 4.18
C GLN A 12 2.89 0.22 4.43
N VAL A 13 1.86 -0.14 3.66
CA VAL A 13 1.27 -1.49 3.68
C VAL A 13 1.34 -2.15 2.31
N ASP A 14 1.51 -3.47 2.29
CA ASP A 14 1.38 -4.30 1.09
C ASP A 14 0.64 -5.60 1.41
N GLY A 15 0.62 -6.54 0.45
CA GLY A 15 0.07 -7.87 0.68
C GLY A 15 -1.28 -8.07 0.01
N GLY A 16 -1.25 -8.48 -1.26
CA GLY A 16 -2.46 -8.86 -1.99
C GLY A 16 -3.36 -7.69 -2.42
N LEU A 17 -2.89 -6.45 -2.30
CA LEU A 17 -3.54 -5.27 -2.88
C LEU A 17 -3.63 -5.41 -4.40
N ARG A 18 -4.83 -5.22 -4.95
CA ARG A 18 -5.11 -5.34 -6.40
C ARG A 18 -5.98 -4.21 -6.95
N THR A 19 -6.74 -3.55 -6.09
CA THR A 19 -7.80 -2.60 -6.47
C THR A 19 -7.69 -1.29 -5.71
N GLY A 20 -8.36 -0.24 -6.19
CA GLY A 20 -8.51 1.02 -5.46
C GLY A 20 -9.27 0.85 -4.15
N ARG A 21 -10.21 -0.10 -4.07
CA ARG A 21 -10.88 -0.43 -2.81
C ARG A 21 -9.91 -0.96 -1.75
N ASP A 22 -8.92 -1.78 -2.14
CA ASP A 22 -7.91 -2.27 -1.20
C ASP A 22 -7.06 -1.12 -0.64
N VAL A 23 -6.76 -0.12 -1.48
CA VAL A 23 -6.07 1.13 -1.07
C VAL A 23 -6.91 1.90 -0.06
N ILE A 24 -8.19 2.14 -0.36
CA ILE A 24 -9.10 2.85 0.55
C ILE A 24 -9.18 2.15 1.90
N ILE A 25 -9.31 0.82 1.93
CA ILE A 25 -9.34 0.08 3.21
C ILE A 25 -8.02 0.24 3.97
N GLY A 26 -6.88 0.14 3.29
CA GLY A 26 -5.58 0.37 3.94
C GLY A 26 -5.45 1.79 4.50
N ALA A 27 -5.93 2.80 3.77
CA ALA A 27 -5.96 4.20 4.23
C ALA A 27 -6.81 4.35 5.49
N LEU A 28 -8.05 3.86 5.47
CA LEU A 28 -8.97 3.92 6.62
C LEU A 28 -8.40 3.22 7.87
N LEU A 29 -7.60 2.17 7.69
CA LEU A 29 -6.89 1.48 8.76
C LEU A 29 -5.56 2.15 9.18
N GLY A 30 -5.18 3.26 8.54
CA GLY A 30 -4.09 4.13 8.95
C GLY A 30 -2.82 4.05 8.09
N ALA A 31 -2.86 3.48 6.88
CA ALA A 31 -1.72 3.48 5.96
C ALA A 31 -1.58 4.81 5.20
N ASP A 32 -0.34 5.28 5.06
CA ASP A 32 0.02 6.45 4.25
C ASP A 32 0.47 6.05 2.83
N GLU A 33 1.06 4.85 2.69
CA GLU A 33 1.64 4.37 1.43
C GLU A 33 1.23 2.92 1.12
N PHE A 34 1.21 2.57 -0.16
CA PHE A 34 0.67 1.30 -0.66
C PHE A 34 1.66 0.60 -1.60
N GLY A 35 2.19 -0.54 -1.14
CA GLY A 35 3.06 -1.40 -1.92
C GLY A 35 2.27 -2.39 -2.78
N PHE A 36 2.59 -2.45 -4.07
CA PHE A 36 2.04 -3.42 -5.00
C PHE A 36 3.15 -4.29 -5.59
N SER A 37 2.91 -5.60 -5.67
CA SER A 37 3.88 -6.55 -6.23
C SER A 37 3.24 -7.46 -7.27
N THR A 38 2.38 -8.39 -6.83
CA THR A 38 1.82 -9.41 -7.73
C THR A 38 0.92 -8.84 -8.82
N ALA A 39 0.08 -7.84 -8.53
CA ALA A 39 -0.83 -7.27 -9.52
C ALA A 39 -0.08 -6.52 -10.66
N PRO A 40 0.88 -5.63 -10.38
CA PRO A 40 1.75 -5.08 -11.42
C PRO A 40 2.53 -6.14 -12.19
N LEU A 41 2.98 -7.22 -11.54
CA LEU A 41 3.68 -8.32 -12.21
C LEU A 41 2.76 -9.05 -13.19
N ILE A 42 1.48 -9.22 -12.85
CA ILE A 42 0.45 -9.76 -13.75
C ILE A 42 0.20 -8.80 -14.91
N ALA A 43 0.07 -7.50 -14.65
CA ALA A 43 -0.05 -6.49 -15.70
C ALA A 43 1.15 -6.53 -16.67
N ALA A 44 2.35 -6.79 -16.16
CA ALA A 44 3.56 -6.99 -16.96
C ALA A 44 3.63 -8.34 -17.70
N GLY A 45 2.70 -9.28 -17.46
CA GLY A 45 2.58 -10.54 -18.22
C GLY A 45 2.71 -11.83 -17.39
N CYS A 46 2.77 -11.77 -16.07
CA CYS A 46 2.73 -13.00 -15.25
C CYS A 46 1.38 -13.71 -15.37
N ILE A 47 1.44 -15.02 -15.64
CA ILE A 47 0.26 -15.89 -15.79
C ILE A 47 0.00 -16.77 -14.56
N MET A 48 0.59 -16.43 -13.40
CA MET A 48 0.39 -17.15 -12.13
C MET A 48 0.70 -18.66 -12.18
N MET A 49 1.72 -19.07 -12.93
CA MET A 49 2.14 -20.48 -13.06
C MET A 49 2.73 -21.07 -11.77
N ARG A 50 3.21 -20.23 -10.83
CA ARG A 50 3.79 -20.63 -9.53
C ARG A 50 5.04 -21.53 -9.62
N LYS A 51 5.81 -21.39 -10.69
CA LYS A 51 7.11 -22.07 -10.89
C LYS A 51 8.31 -21.12 -10.89
N CYS A 52 8.18 -19.96 -10.25
CA CYS A 52 9.19 -18.90 -10.26
C CYS A 52 10.57 -19.40 -9.77
N HIS A 53 10.57 -20.28 -8.76
CA HIS A 53 11.77 -20.88 -8.18
C HIS A 53 12.50 -21.88 -9.11
N LEU A 54 11.87 -22.31 -10.22
CA LEU A 54 12.42 -23.32 -11.13
C LEU A 54 13.15 -22.71 -12.34
N ASN A 55 13.28 -21.38 -12.43
CA ASN A 55 13.90 -20.69 -13.56
C ASN A 55 13.23 -20.97 -14.93
N THR A 56 12.01 -21.53 -14.96
CA THR A 56 11.31 -22.01 -16.17
C THR A 56 10.07 -21.17 -16.52
N CYS A 57 10.08 -19.89 -16.15
CA CYS A 57 8.95 -18.99 -16.43
C CYS A 57 8.67 -18.91 -17.94
N PRO A 58 7.48 -19.33 -18.42
CA PRO A 58 7.21 -19.47 -19.85
C PRO A 58 7.04 -18.12 -20.56
N VAL A 59 6.83 -17.05 -19.80
CA VAL A 59 6.57 -15.67 -20.25
C VAL A 59 7.75 -14.73 -19.97
N GLY A 60 8.90 -15.25 -19.54
CA GLY A 60 10.11 -14.45 -19.38
C GLY A 60 10.12 -13.49 -18.18
N VAL A 61 9.20 -13.63 -17.22
CA VAL A 61 9.09 -12.75 -16.04
C VAL A 61 10.09 -13.14 -14.95
N ALA A 62 10.00 -14.38 -14.43
CA ALA A 62 10.84 -14.87 -13.33
C ALA A 62 11.79 -15.97 -13.83
N THR A 63 12.74 -15.60 -14.68
CA THR A 63 13.75 -16.50 -15.24
C THR A 63 14.98 -15.72 -15.67
N GLN A 64 16.16 -16.32 -15.48
CA GLN A 64 17.45 -15.83 -15.96
C GLN A 64 17.88 -16.52 -17.26
N ASP A 65 17.14 -17.54 -17.72
CA ASP A 65 17.41 -18.21 -18.98
C ASP A 65 17.26 -17.24 -20.17
N PRO A 66 18.29 -17.07 -21.01
CA PRO A 66 18.29 -16.08 -22.08
C PRO A 66 17.27 -16.38 -23.20
N VAL A 67 16.89 -17.65 -23.40
CA VAL A 67 15.85 -18.05 -24.37
C VAL A 67 14.47 -17.72 -23.82
N LEU A 68 14.22 -17.99 -22.53
CA LEU A 68 12.93 -17.70 -21.90
C LEU A 68 12.73 -16.20 -21.67
N ARG A 69 13.77 -15.45 -21.30
CA ARG A 69 13.71 -13.97 -21.16
C ARG A 69 13.25 -13.26 -22.44
N LYS A 70 13.63 -13.76 -23.62
CA LYS A 70 13.17 -13.21 -24.92
C LYS A 70 11.65 -13.29 -25.11
N ARG A 71 10.96 -14.08 -24.28
CA ARG A 71 9.48 -14.20 -24.29
C ARG A 71 8.79 -13.11 -23.49
N PHE A 72 9.52 -12.29 -22.72
CA PHE A 72 8.93 -11.16 -22.01
C PHE A 72 8.38 -10.13 -23.01
N LYS A 73 7.07 -9.83 -22.88
CA LYS A 73 6.35 -8.86 -23.71
C LYS A 73 5.76 -7.70 -22.90
N GLY A 74 6.02 -7.66 -21.58
CA GLY A 74 5.58 -6.56 -20.74
C GLY A 74 6.25 -5.25 -21.15
N THR A 75 5.49 -4.17 -21.11
CA THR A 75 6.00 -2.82 -21.36
C THR A 75 5.73 -1.95 -20.12
N PRO A 76 6.48 -0.85 -19.93
CA PRO A 76 6.20 0.09 -18.84
C PRO A 76 4.74 0.60 -18.87
N GLU A 77 4.17 0.79 -20.05
CA GLU A 77 2.79 1.27 -20.24
C GLU A 77 1.76 0.34 -19.60
N HIS A 78 1.99 -0.99 -19.60
CA HIS A 78 1.07 -1.91 -18.92
C HIS A 78 0.99 -1.64 -17.41
N VAL A 79 2.11 -1.34 -16.77
CA VAL A 79 2.17 -1.05 -15.34
C VAL A 79 1.65 0.35 -15.04
N ILE A 80 1.99 1.33 -15.88
CA ILE A 80 1.48 2.70 -15.79
C ILE A 80 -0.05 2.70 -15.88
N ASN A 81 -0.62 2.02 -16.89
CA ASN A 81 -2.06 1.93 -17.07
C ASN A 81 -2.75 1.22 -15.91
N PHE A 82 -2.15 0.15 -15.36
CA PHE A 82 -2.65 -0.50 -14.15
C PHE A 82 -2.78 0.49 -12.99
N PHE A 83 -1.75 1.29 -12.71
CA PHE A 83 -1.80 2.27 -11.62
C PHE A 83 -2.75 3.43 -11.92
N PHE A 84 -2.90 3.86 -13.18
CA PHE A 84 -3.95 4.82 -13.54
C PHE A 84 -5.34 4.28 -13.22
N TYR A 85 -5.64 3.01 -13.53
CA TYR A 85 -6.94 2.42 -13.20
C TYR A 85 -7.17 2.31 -11.68
N VAL A 86 -6.15 1.90 -10.93
CA VAL A 86 -6.24 1.88 -9.46
C VAL A 86 -6.47 3.28 -8.89
N ALA A 87 -5.74 4.29 -9.38
CA ALA A 87 -5.88 5.67 -8.94
C ALA A 87 -7.25 6.26 -9.29
N GLU A 88 -7.78 5.99 -10.48
CA GLU A 88 -9.13 6.40 -10.88
C GLU A 88 -10.21 5.77 -10.00
N GLU A 89 -10.08 4.48 -9.66
CA GLU A 89 -10.99 3.80 -8.73
C GLU A 89 -10.92 4.42 -7.32
N VAL A 90 -9.71 4.73 -6.82
CA VAL A 90 -9.54 5.45 -5.54
C VAL A 90 -10.27 6.80 -5.57
N ARG A 91 -10.09 7.59 -6.65
CA ARG A 91 -10.76 8.89 -6.79
C ARG A 91 -12.28 8.77 -6.83
N ALA A 92 -12.80 7.76 -7.53
CA ALA A 92 -14.24 7.50 -7.58
C ALA A 92 -14.81 7.15 -6.20
N LEU A 93 -14.12 6.30 -5.45
CA LEU A 93 -14.52 5.92 -4.09
C LEU A 93 -14.43 7.09 -3.09
N LEU A 94 -13.38 7.92 -3.18
CA LEU A 94 -13.27 9.14 -2.38
C LEU A 94 -14.45 10.07 -2.66
N ALA A 95 -14.77 10.30 -3.93
CA ALA A 95 -15.88 11.16 -4.33
C ALA A 95 -17.23 10.61 -3.84
N GLU A 96 -17.45 9.29 -3.89
CA GLU A 96 -18.66 8.63 -3.37
C GLU A 96 -18.81 8.85 -1.85
N MET A 97 -17.69 8.83 -1.12
CA MET A 97 -17.67 9.10 0.34
C MET A 97 -17.68 10.60 0.68
N GLY A 98 -17.58 11.50 -0.31
CA GLY A 98 -17.58 12.95 -0.10
C GLY A 98 -16.20 13.57 0.21
N PHE A 99 -15.11 12.87 -0.07
CA PHE A 99 -13.74 13.34 0.13
C PHE A 99 -13.06 13.68 -1.20
N THR A 100 -12.05 14.54 -1.12
CA THR A 100 -11.31 15.03 -2.31
C THR A 100 -9.86 14.57 -2.32
N HIS A 101 -9.30 14.27 -1.15
CA HIS A 101 -7.91 13.85 -0.97
C HIS A 101 -7.87 12.63 -0.04
N LEU A 102 -6.87 11.76 -0.27
CA LEU A 102 -6.74 10.49 0.45
C LEU A 102 -6.38 10.69 1.93
N ASP A 103 -5.55 11.69 2.22
CA ASP A 103 -5.14 12.06 3.58
C ASP A 103 -6.31 12.40 4.50
N GLN A 104 -7.42 12.90 3.95
CA GLN A 104 -8.65 13.22 4.69
C GLN A 104 -9.32 12.01 5.34
N ILE A 105 -8.98 10.78 4.91
CA ILE A 105 -9.59 9.55 5.43
C ILE A 105 -8.59 8.63 6.14
N ILE A 106 -7.31 8.98 6.18
CA ILE A 106 -6.28 8.08 6.75
C ILE A 106 -6.52 7.91 8.25
N GLY A 107 -6.78 6.67 8.68
CA GLY A 107 -7.05 6.34 10.09
C GLY A 107 -8.50 6.52 10.53
N ASP A 108 -9.41 6.91 9.63
CA ASP A 108 -10.85 7.03 9.91
C ASP A 108 -11.58 5.68 9.81
N ALA A 109 -11.21 4.74 10.67
CA ALA A 109 -11.79 3.40 10.70
C ALA A 109 -13.31 3.38 10.93
N ASP A 110 -13.91 4.47 11.42
CA ASP A 110 -15.36 4.64 11.61
C ASP A 110 -16.13 4.60 10.27
N LEU A 111 -15.47 4.86 9.14
CA LEU A 111 -16.07 4.73 7.80
C LEU A 111 -16.18 3.27 7.33
N LEU A 112 -15.62 2.32 8.08
CA LEU A 112 -15.72 0.89 7.79
C LEU A 112 -16.89 0.25 8.52
N GLU A 113 -17.76 -0.41 7.75
CA GLU A 113 -18.83 -1.23 8.31
C GLU A 113 -18.64 -2.71 7.96
N LYS A 114 -19.04 -3.59 8.88
CA LYS A 114 -19.11 -5.02 8.63
C LYS A 114 -20.37 -5.30 7.83
N ARG A 115 -20.23 -6.03 6.72
CA ARG A 115 -21.43 -6.52 6.02
C ARG A 115 -22.17 -7.51 6.92
N ASP A 116 -23.41 -7.20 7.29
CA ASP A 116 -24.30 -8.07 8.09
C ASP A 116 -24.51 -9.47 7.49
N VAL A 117 -24.22 -9.62 6.20
CA VAL A 117 -24.45 -10.83 5.41
C VAL A 117 -23.27 -11.80 5.45
N ILE A 118 -22.70 -12.05 6.63
CA ILE A 118 -21.92 -13.28 6.84
C ILE A 118 -22.79 -14.29 7.60
N LYS A 119 -23.85 -14.77 6.94
CA LYS A 119 -24.67 -15.90 7.41
C LYS A 119 -23.91 -17.23 7.43
N HIS A 120 -22.61 -17.23 7.13
CA HIS A 120 -21.78 -18.42 7.13
C HIS A 120 -21.39 -18.78 8.57
N TRP A 121 -21.67 -20.01 8.97
CA TRP A 121 -21.45 -20.49 10.35
C TRP A 121 -20.01 -20.32 10.85
N LYS A 122 -18.99 -20.42 9.97
CA LYS A 122 -17.56 -20.22 10.33
C LYS A 122 -17.20 -18.78 10.71
N ALA A 123 -18.04 -17.80 10.37
CA ALA A 123 -17.78 -16.41 10.72
C ALA A 123 -18.35 -16.03 12.09
N ARG A 124 -19.12 -16.93 12.73
CA ARG A 124 -19.64 -16.71 14.08
C ARG A 124 -18.46 -16.54 15.04
N GLY A 125 -18.46 -15.44 15.79
CA GLY A 125 -17.42 -15.13 16.77
C GLY A 125 -16.23 -14.32 16.25
N LEU A 126 -16.22 -13.91 14.97
CA LEU A 126 -15.23 -12.94 14.51
C LEU A 126 -15.52 -11.56 15.11
N ASP A 127 -14.58 -11.08 15.92
CA ASP A 127 -14.60 -9.74 16.51
C ASP A 127 -13.53 -8.85 15.88
N PHE A 128 -13.97 -7.76 15.25
CA PHE A 128 -13.12 -6.76 14.61
C PHE A 128 -12.97 -5.48 15.46
N SER A 129 -13.50 -5.46 16.69
CA SER A 129 -13.45 -4.30 17.59
C SER A 129 -12.04 -3.70 17.73
N LYS A 130 -11.02 -4.57 17.85
CA LYS A 130 -9.62 -4.15 17.96
C LYS A 130 -9.04 -3.60 16.66
N MET A 131 -9.53 -4.06 15.51
CA MET A 131 -9.06 -3.61 14.20
C MET A 131 -9.63 -2.24 13.85
N PHE A 132 -10.87 -1.97 14.25
CA PHE A 132 -11.54 -0.69 14.03
C PHE A 132 -11.36 0.29 15.19
N TYR A 133 -10.48 -0.03 16.15
CA TYR A 133 -10.19 0.87 17.25
C TYR A 133 -9.50 2.12 16.72
N LYS A 134 -10.12 3.28 16.97
CA LYS A 134 -9.57 4.60 16.65
C LYS A 134 -9.05 5.26 17.93
N PRO A 135 -7.79 5.72 17.96
CA PRO A 135 -7.27 6.48 19.09
C PRO A 135 -7.92 7.87 19.15
N ASP A 136 -8.29 8.31 20.35
CA ASP A 136 -8.71 9.70 20.58
C ASP A 136 -7.51 10.65 20.37
N ALA A 137 -7.51 11.35 19.24
CA ALA A 137 -6.44 12.23 18.79
C ALA A 137 -6.93 13.16 17.66
N PRO A 138 -6.31 14.34 17.50
CA PRO A 138 -6.46 15.12 16.27
C PRO A 138 -6.06 14.31 15.03
N HIS A 139 -6.68 14.61 13.89
CA HIS A 139 -6.45 13.89 12.63
C HIS A 139 -4.97 13.91 12.20
N GLU A 140 -4.32 15.05 12.39
CA GLU A 140 -2.91 15.27 12.03
C GLU A 140 -1.94 14.40 12.85
N ALA A 141 -2.41 13.86 13.97
CA ALA A 141 -1.63 12.99 14.84
C ALA A 141 -1.79 11.49 14.48
N VAL A 142 -2.74 11.11 13.61
CA VAL A 142 -3.01 9.70 13.28
C VAL A 142 -2.45 9.25 11.93
N HIS A 143 -1.93 10.17 11.12
CA HIS A 143 -1.28 9.90 9.84
C HIS A 143 0.03 10.68 9.69
N TRP A 144 0.79 10.41 8.62
CA TRP A 144 2.08 11.06 8.38
C TRP A 144 1.90 12.51 7.93
N THR A 145 2.38 13.46 8.74
CA THR A 145 2.21 14.91 8.49
C THR A 145 3.51 15.69 8.53
N GLU A 146 4.56 15.13 9.14
CA GLU A 146 5.86 15.79 9.26
C GLU A 146 7.02 14.82 9.07
N ARG A 147 8.18 15.31 8.64
CA ARG A 147 9.40 14.50 8.59
C ARG A 147 10.06 14.49 9.96
N GLN A 148 10.55 13.31 10.37
CA GLN A 148 11.38 13.20 11.55
C GLN A 148 12.64 14.07 11.43
N LYS A 149 12.84 14.97 12.41
CA LYS A 149 14.12 15.67 12.57
C LYS A 149 15.12 14.72 13.23
N HIS A 150 16.20 14.41 12.51
CA HIS A 150 17.30 13.60 13.03
C HIS A 150 18.39 14.53 13.60
N PRO A 151 19.01 14.20 14.75
CA PRO A 151 20.06 15.01 15.37
C PRO A 151 21.41 14.81 14.66
N ILE A 152 21.43 14.99 13.35
CA ILE A 152 22.62 14.81 12.50
C ILE A 152 23.10 16.13 11.89
N ASP A 153 22.57 17.25 12.37
CA ASP A 153 22.84 18.56 11.78
C ASP A 153 24.25 19.05 12.02
N ASP A 154 24.82 18.71 13.18
CA ASP A 154 26.11 19.21 13.65
C ASP A 154 27.16 18.11 13.85
N VAL A 155 26.98 16.94 13.21
CA VAL A 155 27.93 15.81 13.33
C VAL A 155 29.27 16.12 12.66
N LEU A 156 30.35 15.58 13.22
CA LEU A 156 31.72 15.81 12.75
C LEU A 156 31.90 15.44 11.28
N ASP A 157 31.26 14.36 10.82
CA ASP A 157 31.30 13.88 9.44
C ASP A 157 30.96 14.97 8.42
N ARG A 158 30.07 15.92 8.74
CA ARG A 158 29.77 17.04 7.82
C ARG A 158 31.00 17.90 7.54
N LYS A 159 31.79 18.19 8.58
CA LYS A 159 33.06 18.92 8.43
C LYS A 159 34.10 18.10 7.68
N LEU A 160 34.13 16.78 7.91
CA LEU A 160 35.07 15.90 7.23
C LEU A 160 34.79 15.80 5.72
N ILE A 161 33.52 15.78 5.33
CA ILE A 161 33.11 15.77 3.91
C ILE A 161 33.50 17.07 3.21
N GLU A 162 33.37 18.23 3.86
CA GLU A 162 33.78 19.52 3.29
C GLU A 162 35.30 19.64 3.09
N LEU A 163 36.09 18.90 3.88
CA LEU A 163 37.55 18.90 3.82
C LEU A 163 38.14 17.88 2.83
N ALA A 164 37.33 16.96 2.29
CA ALA A 164 37.74 15.90 1.36
C ALA A 164 37.65 16.37 -0.10
#